data_AF-A0A2X3EQ48-F1
#
_entry.id   AF-A0A2X3EQ48-F1
#
_cell.length_a   1.000
_cell.length_b   1.000
_cell.length_c   1.000
_cell.angle_alpha   90.00
_cell.angle_beta   90.00
_cell.angle_gamma   90.00
#
_symmetry.space_group_name_H-M   'P 1'
#
loop_
_entity.id
_entity.type
_entity.pdbx_description
1 polymer ?
#
loop_
_entity_poly.entity_id
_entity_poly.type
_entity_poly.pdbx_seq_one_letter_code
_entity_poly.pdbx_strand_id
1 'polypeptide(L)'
;MVLSRMLSEGYITQAQYDEARSEPIDASYHAPKIAFSAPYLSEMVRQEMVNRYGEQAYEDGYRVYTTITRKNQQAAQQAVRNNVLDYDMRHGYRGPASVLWKVGETPWETKKIVDSLKRPVWLRSAFPGGGHLRECPGGCRAVG
;
A
#
# COMPACT_ATOMS: atom_id res chain seq x y z
N MET A 1 31.46 -11.41 6.81
CA MET A 1 30.44 -10.88 7.76
C MET A 1 31.15 -9.99 8.76
N VAL A 2 30.59 -8.81 9.05
CA VAL A 2 31.22 -7.76 9.88
C VAL A 2 31.64 -8.29 11.26
N LEU A 3 30.79 -9.09 11.92
CA LEU A 3 31.07 -9.70 13.23
C LEU A 3 32.34 -10.56 13.23
N SER A 4 32.59 -11.37 12.19
CA SER A 4 33.80 -12.21 12.12
C SER A 4 35.07 -11.38 11.98
N ARG A 5 34.99 -10.20 11.36
CA ARG A 5 36.12 -9.27 11.21
C ARG A 5 36.38 -8.48 12.49
N MET A 6 35.32 -8.10 13.20
CA MET A 6 35.43 -7.50 14.53
C MET A 6 36.11 -8.43 15.54
N LEU A 7 35.82 -9.73 15.48
CA LEU A 7 36.47 -10.74 16.32
C LEU A 7 37.97 -10.88 15.98
N SER A 8 38.34 -10.95 14.70
CA SER A 8 39.74 -11.08 14.29
C SER A 8 40.58 -9.84 14.59
N GLU A 9 39.97 -8.66 14.58
CA GLU A 9 40.62 -7.38 14.90
C GLU A 9 40.55 -7.04 16.41
N GLY A 10 39.93 -7.90 17.23
CA GLY A 10 39.89 -7.76 18.69
C GLY A 10 38.87 -6.76 19.25
N TYR A 11 37.91 -6.28 18.43
CA TYR A 11 36.86 -5.37 18.88
C TYR A 11 35.77 -6.05 19.72
N ILE A 12 35.62 -7.37 19.59
CA ILE A 12 34.65 -8.18 20.34
C ILE A 12 35.29 -9.49 20.78
N THR A 13 34.79 -10.07 21.87
CA THR A 13 35.17 -11.40 22.36
C THR A 13 34.39 -12.51 21.64
N GLN A 14 34.87 -13.75 21.75
CA GLN A 14 34.17 -14.92 21.21
C GLN A 14 32.73 -15.04 21.75
N ALA A 15 32.53 -14.77 23.05
CA ALA A 15 31.21 -14.78 23.67
C ALA A 15 30.27 -13.74 23.06
N GLN A 16 30.75 -12.51 22.84
CA GLN A 16 29.98 -11.43 22.20
C GLN A 16 29.68 -11.73 20.73
N TYR A 17 30.58 -12.42 20.03
CA TYR A 17 30.35 -12.88 18.67
C TYR A 17 29.22 -13.92 18.61
N ASP A 18 29.22 -14.90 19.52
CA ASP A 18 28.20 -15.96 19.56
C ASP A 18 26.83 -15.42 19.99
N GLU A 19 26.81 -14.48 20.94
CA GLU A 19 25.61 -13.76 21.38
C GLU A 19 24.98 -12.97 20.23
N ALA A 20 25.73 -12.04 19.61
CA ALA A 20 25.24 -11.20 18.52
C ALA A 20 24.84 -12.01 17.27
N ARG A 21 25.43 -13.20 17.06
CA ARG A 21 25.05 -14.10 15.97
C ARG A 21 23.76 -14.87 16.26
N SER A 22 23.44 -15.08 17.53
CA SER A 22 22.21 -15.77 17.97
C SER A 22 21.00 -14.85 18.07
N GLU A 23 21.21 -13.53 18.10
CA GLU A 23 20.12 -12.55 18.18
C GLU A 23 19.29 -12.48 16.89
N PRO A 24 17.95 -12.48 17.02
CA PRO A 24 17.07 -12.21 15.89
C PRO A 24 17.18 -10.75 15.44
N ILE A 25 17.15 -10.51 14.13
CA ILE A 25 17.21 -9.16 13.57
C ILE A 25 15.87 -8.45 13.85
N ASP A 26 15.85 -7.57 14.85
CA ASP A 26 14.72 -6.68 15.12
C ASP A 26 14.87 -5.37 14.32
N ALA A 27 14.54 -5.46 13.02
CA ALA A 27 14.52 -4.31 12.12
C ALA A 27 13.08 -3.86 11.89
N SER A 28 12.76 -2.63 12.30
CA SER A 28 11.50 -1.98 11.97
C SER A 28 11.74 -0.79 11.04
N TYR A 29 10.80 -0.56 10.11
CA TYR A 29 10.89 0.57 9.20
C TYR A 29 10.61 1.87 9.95
N HIS A 30 11.64 2.71 10.10
CA HIS A 30 11.51 4.05 10.68
C HIS A 30 10.95 5.03 9.64
N ALA A 31 9.65 4.92 9.36
CA ALA A 31 8.95 5.91 8.54
C ALA A 31 8.50 7.11 9.38
N PRO A 32 8.46 8.32 8.80
CA PRO A 32 7.69 9.41 9.36
C PRO A 32 6.24 8.95 9.59
N LYS A 33 5.69 9.19 10.78
CA LYS A 33 4.28 8.89 11.05
C LYS A 33 3.41 9.81 10.19
N ILE A 34 2.72 9.23 9.20
CA ILE A 34 1.74 9.95 8.40
C ILE A 34 0.54 10.27 9.30
N ALA A 35 0.39 11.52 9.71
CA ALA A 35 -0.68 11.94 10.61
C ALA A 35 -2.08 11.91 9.95
N PHE A 36 -2.14 12.02 8.62
CA PHE A 36 -3.36 11.97 7.81
C PHE A 36 -3.02 11.79 6.32
N SER A 37 -3.88 11.11 5.57
CA SER A 37 -3.72 10.87 4.12
C SER A 37 -4.41 11.96 3.30
N ALA A 38 -3.66 12.66 2.46
CA ALA A 38 -4.18 13.69 1.55
C ALA A 38 -3.50 13.58 0.16
N PRO A 39 -3.74 12.50 -0.59
CA PRO A 39 -2.94 12.15 -1.78
C PRO A 39 -2.95 13.24 -2.87
N TYR A 40 -4.11 13.85 -3.12
CA TYR A 40 -4.23 14.95 -4.10
C TYR A 40 -3.42 16.18 -3.67
N LEU A 41 -3.46 16.53 -2.37
CA LEU A 41 -2.70 17.66 -1.86
C LEU A 41 -1.19 17.37 -1.91
N SER A 42 -0.78 16.16 -1.52
CA SER A 42 0.62 15.73 -1.60
C SER A 42 1.14 15.79 -3.03
N GLU A 43 0.34 15.36 -4.01
CA GLU A 43 0.71 15.41 -5.43
C GLU A 43 0.79 16.85 -5.96
N MET A 44 -0.15 17.73 -5.57
CA MET A 44 -0.08 19.15 -5.93
C MET A 44 1.20 19.80 -5.36
N VAL A 45 1.54 19.51 -4.11
CA VAL A 45 2.77 20.01 -3.49
C VAL A 45 4.01 19.46 -4.21
N ARG A 46 4.01 18.17 -4.55
CA ARG A 46 5.13 17.54 -5.28
C ARG A 46 5.35 18.23 -6.62
N GLN A 47 4.29 18.41 -7.41
CA GLN A 47 4.38 19.09 -8.71
C GLN A 47 4.87 20.52 -8.55
N GLU A 48 4.36 21.26 -7.56
CA GLU A 48 4.77 22.64 -7.31
C GLU A 48 6.25 22.76 -6.92
N MET A 49 6.74 21.83 -6.08
CA MET A 49 8.15 21.80 -5.68
C MET A 49 9.06 21.49 -6.87
N VAL A 50 8.69 20.52 -7.71
CA VAL A 50 9.44 20.22 -8.94
C VAL A 50 9.41 21.40 -9.91
N ASN A 51 8.29 22.09 -10.05
CA ASN A 51 8.17 23.25 -10.93
C ASN A 51 9.06 24.42 -10.49
N ARG A 52 9.23 24.64 -9.18
CA ARG A 52 10.00 25.77 -8.64
C ARG A 52 11.48 25.47 -8.46
N TYR A 53 11.82 24.24 -8.07
CA TYR A 53 13.17 23.87 -7.62
C TYR A 53 13.78 22.71 -8.44
N GLY A 54 13.04 22.18 -9.42
CA GLY A 54 13.47 21.04 -10.22
C GLY A 54 13.46 19.71 -9.45
N GLU A 55 14.05 18.69 -10.06
CA GLU A 55 14.14 17.33 -9.48
C GLU A 55 14.98 17.29 -8.19
N GLN A 56 15.86 18.28 -7.96
CA GLN A 56 16.66 18.39 -6.74
C GLN A 56 15.79 18.56 -5.48
N ALA A 57 14.53 18.99 -5.64
CA ALA A 57 13.57 19.08 -4.55
C ALA A 57 13.37 17.77 -3.76
N TYR A 58 13.65 16.61 -4.36
CA TYR A 58 13.58 15.32 -3.68
C TYR A 58 14.77 15.03 -2.76
N GLU A 59 15.93 15.63 -3.04
CA GLU A 59 17.19 15.32 -2.38
C GLU A 59 17.54 16.34 -1.29
N ASP A 60 17.09 17.58 -1.46
CA ASP A 60 17.42 18.71 -0.58
C ASP A 60 16.74 18.64 0.81
N GLY A 61 15.84 17.68 1.04
CA GLY A 61 15.23 17.45 2.36
C GLY A 61 14.25 18.54 2.83
N TYR A 62 13.57 19.21 1.90
CA TYR A 62 12.61 20.29 2.21
C TYR A 62 11.48 19.86 3.14
N ARG A 63 11.10 20.77 4.06
CA ARG A 63 9.86 20.67 4.86
C ARG A 63 8.84 21.67 4.35
N VAL A 64 7.80 21.17 3.68
CA VAL A 64 6.76 22.01 3.08
C VAL A 64 5.55 22.11 4.01
N TYR A 65 5.19 23.34 4.37
CA TYR A 65 3.99 23.64 5.16
C TYR A 65 2.94 24.27 4.25
N THR A 66 1.77 23.65 4.17
CA THR A 66 0.65 24.16 3.37
C THR A 66 -0.34 24.94 4.22
N THR A 67 -1.19 25.74 3.57
CA THR A 67 -2.27 26.49 4.23
C THR A 67 -3.51 25.62 4.54
N ILE A 68 -3.54 24.37 4.07
CA ILE A 68 -4.71 23.49 4.22
C ILE A 68 -4.67 22.77 5.55
N THR A 69 -5.76 22.89 6.32
CA THR A 69 -5.93 22.16 7.57
C THR A 69 -6.55 20.78 7.34
N ARG A 70 -6.22 19.82 8.21
CA ARG A 70 -6.82 18.48 8.19
C ARG A 70 -8.34 18.51 8.19
N LYS A 71 -8.94 19.36 9.04
CA LYS A 71 -10.40 19.49 9.17
C LYS A 71 -11.04 19.89 7.83
N ASN A 72 -10.46 20.87 7.15
CA ASN A 72 -10.98 21.35 5.88
C ASN A 72 -10.81 20.29 4.78
N GLN A 73 -9.67 19.62 4.72
CA GLN A 73 -9.43 18.56 3.73
C GLN A 73 -10.39 17.38 3.89
N GLN A 74 -10.66 16.96 5.13
CA GLN A 74 -11.63 15.90 5.41
C GLN A 74 -13.06 16.31 5.04
N ALA A 75 -13.47 17.54 5.39
CA ALA A 75 -14.79 18.06 5.03
C ALA A 75 -14.96 18.16 3.50
N ALA A 76 -13.94 18.64 2.78
CA ALA A 76 -13.95 18.71 1.33
C ALA A 76 -14.07 17.32 0.69
N GLN A 77 -13.27 16.36 1.15
CA GLN A 77 -13.33 14.98 0.64
C GLN A 77 -14.71 14.36 0.87
N GLN A 78 -15.30 14.57 2.06
CA GLN A 78 -16.62 14.06 2.38
C GLN A 78 -17.70 14.72 1.52
N ALA A 79 -17.65 16.03 1.32
CA ALA A 79 -18.60 16.77 0.51
C ALA A 79 -18.59 16.30 -0.95
N VAL A 80 -17.40 16.17 -1.55
CA VAL A 80 -17.29 15.67 -2.94
C VAL A 80 -17.82 14.25 -3.05
N ARG A 81 -17.42 13.35 -2.14
CA ARG A 81 -17.86 11.95 -2.16
C ARG A 81 -19.38 11.84 -2.02
N ASN A 82 -19.97 12.56 -1.07
CA ASN A 82 -21.42 12.53 -0.84
C ASN A 82 -22.18 13.05 -2.06
N ASN A 83 -21.78 14.20 -2.62
CA ASN A 83 -22.46 14.76 -3.78
C ASN A 83 -22.39 13.84 -5.01
N VAL A 84 -21.25 13.20 -5.24
CA VAL A 84 -21.10 12.24 -6.35
C VAL A 84 -21.97 11.01 -6.11
N LEU A 85 -22.01 10.47 -4.89
CA LEU A 85 -22.86 9.33 -4.55
C LEU A 85 -24.35 9.67 -4.63
N ASP A 86 -24.77 10.83 -4.13
CA ASP A 86 -26.16 11.28 -4.17
C ASP A 86 -26.62 11.51 -5.61
N TYR A 87 -25.76 12.07 -6.45
CA TYR A 87 -26.00 12.16 -7.88
C TYR A 87 -26.15 10.75 -8.48
N ASP A 88 -25.24 9.84 -8.16
CA ASP A 88 -25.24 8.47 -8.67
C ASP A 88 -26.55 7.73 -8.35
N MET A 89 -26.96 7.76 -7.08
CA MET A 89 -28.15 7.08 -6.60
C MET A 89 -29.43 7.62 -7.27
N ARG A 90 -29.48 8.91 -7.59
CA ARG A 90 -30.62 9.52 -8.32
C ARG A 90 -30.69 9.12 -9.79
N HIS A 91 -29.58 8.70 -10.39
CA HIS A 91 -29.51 8.32 -11.81
C HIS A 91 -29.62 6.79 -12.03
N GLY A 92 -29.92 6.04 -10.96
CA GLY A 92 -30.17 4.61 -11.03
C GLY A 92 -28.91 3.77 -11.07
N TYR A 93 -29.12 2.46 -10.88
CA TYR A 93 -28.06 1.47 -10.78
C TYR A 93 -27.48 1.12 -12.17
N ARG A 94 -26.15 1.16 -12.32
CA ARG A 94 -25.46 0.87 -13.59
C ARG A 94 -25.19 -0.61 -13.88
N GLY A 95 -25.60 -1.51 -12.99
CA GLY A 95 -25.27 -2.93 -13.11
C GLY A 95 -23.98 -3.32 -12.36
N PRO A 96 -23.76 -4.63 -12.17
CA PRO A 96 -22.60 -5.14 -11.43
C PRO A 96 -21.33 -5.05 -12.27
N ALA A 97 -20.19 -4.82 -11.61
CA ALA A 97 -18.88 -4.85 -12.29
C ALA A 97 -18.52 -6.24 -12.85
N SER A 98 -19.02 -7.31 -12.23
CA SER A 98 -18.85 -8.69 -12.69
C SER A 98 -19.95 -9.59 -12.11
N VAL A 99 -20.48 -10.52 -12.91
CA VAL A 99 -21.41 -11.56 -12.45
C VAL A 99 -20.63 -12.82 -12.11
N LEU A 100 -20.84 -13.39 -10.91
CA LEU A 100 -20.04 -14.51 -10.40
C LEU A 100 -20.54 -15.90 -10.83
N TRP A 101 -21.82 -16.04 -11.21
CA TRP A 101 -22.41 -17.30 -11.68
C TRP A 101 -23.38 -17.04 -12.82
N LYS A 102 -23.63 -18.03 -13.68
CA LYS A 102 -24.57 -17.85 -14.80
C LYS A 102 -26.01 -17.94 -14.32
N VAL A 103 -26.90 -17.22 -15.01
CA VAL A 103 -28.35 -17.32 -14.78
C VAL A 103 -28.78 -18.76 -15.12
N GLY A 104 -29.27 -19.50 -14.12
CA GLY A 104 -29.66 -20.92 -14.24
C GLY A 104 -28.73 -21.92 -13.55
N GLU A 105 -27.58 -21.49 -13.03
CA GLU A 105 -26.71 -22.33 -12.19
C GLU A 105 -27.03 -22.17 -10.70
N THR A 106 -26.62 -23.13 -9.87
CA THR A 106 -26.70 -22.99 -8.42
C THR A 106 -25.80 -21.84 -7.95
N PRO A 107 -26.29 -20.95 -7.06
CA PRO A 107 -25.46 -19.91 -6.47
C PRO A 107 -24.22 -20.51 -5.82
N TRP A 108 -23.09 -19.83 -5.94
CA TRP A 108 -21.85 -20.27 -5.30
C TRP A 108 -21.98 -20.27 -3.78
N GLU A 109 -21.30 -21.22 -3.15
CA GLU A 109 -21.13 -21.25 -1.69
C GLU A 109 -20.52 -19.94 -1.17
N THR A 110 -21.00 -19.46 -0.02
CA THR A 110 -20.56 -18.20 0.60
C THR A 110 -19.04 -18.14 0.75
N LYS A 111 -18.40 -19.26 1.10
CA LYS A 111 -16.94 -19.37 1.23
C LYS A 111 -16.22 -19.05 -0.09
N LYS A 112 -16.75 -19.56 -1.21
CA LYS A 112 -16.21 -19.34 -2.56
C LYS A 112 -16.42 -17.90 -3.02
N ILE A 113 -17.56 -17.30 -2.68
CA ILE A 113 -17.83 -15.88 -2.97
C ILE A 113 -16.84 -14.99 -2.23
N VAL A 114 -16.69 -15.16 -0.90
CA VAL A 114 -15.81 -14.32 -0.08
C VAL A 114 -14.35 -14.44 -0.50
N ASP A 115 -13.87 -15.67 -0.78
CA ASP A 115 -12.49 -15.88 -1.26
C ASP A 115 -12.24 -15.15 -2.59
N SER A 116 -13.21 -15.23 -3.51
CA SER A 116 -13.12 -14.48 -4.76
C SER A 116 -13.07 -12.97 -4.51
N LEU A 117 -13.90 -12.45 -3.60
CA LEU A 117 -14.04 -11.02 -3.31
C LEU A 117 -12.81 -10.40 -2.63
N LYS A 118 -12.05 -11.18 -1.86
CA LYS A 118 -10.81 -10.74 -1.20
C LYS A 118 -9.69 -10.40 -2.19
N ARG A 119 -9.74 -10.91 -3.42
CA ARG A 119 -8.73 -10.63 -4.44
C ARG A 119 -8.92 -9.21 -4.99
N PRO A 120 -7.90 -8.36 -5.02
CA PRO A 120 -8.06 -7.01 -5.55
C PRO A 120 -8.30 -7.05 -7.08
N VAL A 121 -9.06 -6.10 -7.61
CA VAL A 121 -9.61 -6.16 -8.98
C VAL A 121 -8.51 -6.32 -10.06
N TRP A 122 -7.40 -5.61 -9.93
CA TRP A 122 -6.23 -5.74 -10.81
C TRP A 122 -5.63 -7.16 -10.86
N LEU A 123 -5.66 -7.90 -9.74
CA LEU A 123 -5.19 -9.29 -9.69
C LEU A 123 -6.15 -10.23 -10.44
N ARG A 124 -7.44 -9.89 -10.54
CA ARG A 124 -8.43 -10.68 -11.28
C ARG A 124 -8.35 -10.48 -12.78
N SER A 125 -8.11 -9.24 -13.22
CA SER A 125 -7.92 -8.93 -14.65
C SER A 125 -6.62 -9.50 -15.22
N ALA A 126 -5.59 -9.66 -14.39
CA ALA A 126 -4.30 -10.22 -14.81
C ALA A 126 -4.31 -11.75 -15.02
N PHE A 127 -5.28 -12.48 -14.44
CA PHE A 127 -5.37 -13.94 -14.54
C PHE A 127 -6.82 -14.41 -14.80
N PRO A 128 -7.25 -14.43 -16.07
CA PRO A 128 -8.64 -14.75 -16.43
C PRO A 128 -8.98 -16.26 -16.31
N GLY A 129 -7.99 -17.13 -16.11
CA GLY A 129 -8.15 -18.58 -16.12
C GLY A 129 -7.92 -19.23 -14.75
N GLY A 130 -8.71 -18.88 -13.73
CA GLY A 130 -8.96 -19.72 -12.54
C GLY A 130 -7.77 -20.42 -11.86
N GLY A 131 -6.55 -19.90 -11.99
CA GLY A 131 -5.34 -20.50 -11.44
C GLY A 131 -5.37 -20.42 -9.92
N HIS A 132 -5.18 -21.56 -9.27
CA HIS A 132 -5.08 -21.67 -7.82
C HIS A 132 -3.88 -20.85 -7.33
N LEU A 133 -4.15 -19.73 -6.65
CA LEU A 133 -3.12 -18.96 -5.97
C LEU A 133 -2.66 -19.81 -4.79
N ARG A 134 -1.45 -20.40 -4.88
CA ARG A 134 -0.79 -20.90 -3.68
C ARG A 134 -0.45 -19.69 -2.82
N GLU A 135 -0.89 -19.71 -1.56
CA GLU A 135 -0.54 -18.68 -0.58
C GLU A 135 0.99 -18.63 -0.43
N CYS A 136 1.58 -17.49 -0.80
CA CYS A 136 2.97 -17.19 -0.49
C CYS A 136 2.99 -16.19 0.67
N PRO A 137 3.48 -16.55 1.86
CA PRO A 137 3.69 -15.59 2.93
C PRO A 137 4.93 -14.76 2.55
N GLY A 138 4.72 -13.50 2.12
CA GLY A 138 5.84 -12.56 1.89
C GLY A 138 5.87 -11.81 0.56
N GLY A 139 4.77 -11.75 -0.20
CA GLY A 139 4.66 -10.92 -1.39
C GLY A 139 5.03 -11.66 -2.68
N CYS A 140 4.08 -11.71 -3.60
CA CYS A 140 4.24 -12.34 -4.91
C CYS A 140 5.27 -11.55 -5.73
N ARG A 141 6.43 -12.16 -5.99
CA ARG A 141 7.31 -11.78 -7.10
C ARG A 141 7.06 -12.77 -8.22
N ALA A 142 6.64 -12.30 -9.39
CA ALA A 142 6.52 -13.14 -10.58
C ALA A 142 7.93 -13.60 -10.98
N VAL A 143 8.13 -14.90 -11.12
CA VAL A 143 9.28 -15.46 -11.85
C VAL A 143 8.77 -15.73 -13.26
N GLY A 144 9.55 -15.29 -14.25
CA GLY A 144 9.19 -15.29 -15.68
C GLY A 144 9.03 -16.66 -16.31
#